data_AF-A0A925U3B4-F1
#
_entry.id   AF-A0A925U3B4-F1
#
_cell.length_a   1.000
_cell.length_b   1.000
_cell.length_c   1.000
_cell.angle_alpha   90.00
_cell.angle_beta   90.00
_cell.angle_gamma   90.00
#
_symmetry.space_group_name_H-M   'P 1'
#
loop_
_entity.id
_entity.type
_entity.pdbx_description
1 polymer ?
#
loop_
_entity_poly.entity_id
_entity_poly.type
_entity_poly.pdbx_seq_one_letter_code
_entity_poly.pdbx_strand_id
1 'polypeptide(L)'
;LLAQLSGLSTEEVQTGLTVLIAFLVELGASTGFYVAFSFWGIQDRVHNIPARVVTAVAASPPPPVIIEQDVAQLEILPESLKSDVELFFGERVGKEDGSSIMALTLYDDYCAWCEARKRQPLAQPIFNRQFGDLGIQKAKIAGRMRWLGVRMLFGDEEETSSNPMFASDNLRTPRSLMLARG
;
A
#
# COMPACT_ATOMS: atom_id res chain seq x y z
N LEU A 1 2.22 -16.40 51.16
CA LEU A 1 3.43 -15.55 50.96
C LEU A 1 3.07 -14.21 50.31
N LEU A 2 2.29 -14.14 49.22
CA LEU A 2 1.86 -12.86 48.64
C LEU A 2 0.91 -12.05 49.55
N ALA A 3 -0.09 -12.68 50.19
CA ALA A 3 -1.04 -12.00 51.08
C ALA A 3 -0.37 -11.30 52.29
N GLN A 4 0.70 -11.88 52.83
CA GLN A 4 1.47 -11.33 53.95
C GLN A 4 2.29 -10.08 53.56
N LEU A 5 2.60 -9.91 52.28
CA LEU A 5 3.36 -8.76 51.75
C LEU A 5 2.47 -7.64 51.21
N SER A 6 1.22 -7.94 50.84
CA SER A 6 0.28 -6.96 50.26
C SER A 6 -0.74 -6.39 51.25
N GLY A 7 -0.89 -6.98 52.44
CA GLY A 7 -1.90 -6.57 53.43
C GLY A 7 -3.35 -6.92 53.04
N LEU A 8 -3.54 -7.67 51.95
CA LEU A 8 -4.84 -8.12 51.44
C LEU A 8 -5.17 -9.53 51.93
N SER A 9 -6.46 -9.86 52.02
CA SER A 9 -6.90 -11.21 52.41
C SER A 9 -6.45 -12.24 51.37
N THR A 10 -6.26 -13.50 51.79
CA THR A 10 -5.92 -14.60 50.89
C THR A 10 -7.00 -14.82 49.81
N GLU A 11 -8.25 -14.52 50.14
CA GLU A 11 -9.41 -14.67 49.27
C GLU A 11 -9.38 -13.65 48.12
N GLU A 12 -9.04 -12.39 48.43
CA GLU A 12 -8.85 -11.33 47.43
C GLU A 12 -7.66 -11.63 46.52
N VAL A 13 -6.55 -12.11 47.10
CA VAL A 13 -5.36 -12.49 46.32
C VAL A 13 -5.68 -13.67 45.39
N GLN A 14 -6.42 -14.67 45.87
CA GLN A 14 -6.82 -15.84 45.08
C GLN A 14 -7.76 -15.45 43.93
N THR A 15 -8.74 -14.60 44.21
CA THR A 15 -9.70 -14.12 43.21
C THR A 15 -8.99 -13.25 42.17
N GLY A 16 -8.15 -12.31 42.61
CA GLY A 16 -7.37 -11.45 41.72
C GLY A 16 -6.40 -12.24 40.84
N LEU A 17 -5.73 -13.25 41.38
CA LEU A 17 -4.86 -14.13 40.61
C LEU A 17 -5.65 -14.94 39.57
N THR A 18 -6.83 -15.44 39.92
CA THR A 18 -7.69 -16.20 39.00
C THR A 18 -8.13 -15.34 37.82
N VAL A 19 -8.58 -14.11 38.09
CA VAL A 19 -8.97 -13.15 37.04
C VAL A 19 -7.78 -12.75 36.17
N LEU A 20 -6.61 -12.52 36.77
CA LEU A 20 -5.37 -12.21 36.04
C LEU A 20 -4.97 -13.35 35.10
N ILE A 21 -4.99 -14.59 35.57
CA ILE A 21 -4.65 -15.76 34.75
C ILE A 21 -5.67 -15.91 33.62
N ALA A 22 -6.96 -15.79 33.90
CA ALA A 22 -8.00 -15.85 32.87
C ALA A 22 -7.77 -14.80 31.78
N PHE A 23 -7.42 -13.57 32.17
CA PHE A 23 -7.11 -12.48 31.23
C PHE A 23 -5.85 -12.77 30.39
N LEU A 24 -4.78 -13.28 31.03
CA LEU A 24 -3.55 -13.66 30.32
C LEU A 24 -3.78 -14.78 29.31
N VAL A 25 -4.63 -15.76 29.64
CA VAL A 25 -4.98 -16.87 28.74
C VAL A 25 -5.83 -16.36 27.57
N GLU A 26 -6.82 -15.52 27.82
CA GLU A 26 -7.70 -14.96 26.79
C GLU A 26 -6.92 -14.08 25.80
N LEU A 27 -6.05 -13.19 26.31
CA LEU A 27 -5.19 -12.36 25.47
C LEU A 27 -4.10 -13.16 24.77
N GLY A 28 -3.52 -14.15 25.43
CA GLY A 28 -2.50 -15.02 24.85
C GLY A 28 -3.03 -15.84 23.68
N ALA A 29 -4.23 -16.43 23.83
CA ALA A 29 -4.90 -17.18 22.78
C ALA A 29 -5.29 -16.30 21.60
N SER A 30 -5.85 -15.11 21.87
CA SER A 30 -6.21 -14.13 20.84
C SER A 30 -4.98 -13.65 20.06
N THR A 31 -3.88 -13.37 20.76
CA THR A 31 -2.62 -12.91 20.13
C THR A 31 -1.96 -14.02 19.30
N GLY A 32 -1.95 -15.26 19.81
CA GLY A 32 -1.43 -16.42 19.06
C GLY A 32 -2.24 -16.72 17.80
N PHE A 33 -3.56 -16.67 17.88
CA PHE A 33 -4.46 -16.83 16.73
C PHE A 33 -4.26 -15.72 15.69
N TYR A 34 -4.11 -14.46 16.14
CA TYR A 34 -3.85 -13.33 15.25
C TYR A 34 -2.53 -13.49 14.48
N VAL A 35 -1.44 -13.90 15.14
CA VAL A 35 -0.15 -14.15 14.49
C VAL A 35 -0.24 -15.32 13.51
N ALA A 36 -0.87 -16.43 13.91
CA ALA A 36 -1.03 -17.61 13.04
C ALA A 36 -1.80 -17.27 11.76
N PHE A 37 -2.93 -16.56 11.86
CA PHE A 37 -3.73 -16.13 10.72
C PHE A 37 -3.00 -15.08 9.85
N SER A 38 -2.17 -14.22 10.47
CA SER A 38 -1.44 -13.17 9.73
C SER A 38 -0.33 -13.71 8.84
N PHE A 39 0.28 -14.85 9.16
CA PHE A 39 1.46 -15.37 8.45
C PHE A 39 1.22 -16.65 7.64
N TRP A 40 0.09 -17.34 7.81
CA TRP A 40 -0.18 -18.64 7.16
C TRP A 40 -0.10 -18.60 5.62
N GLY A 41 -0.45 -17.48 4.98
CA GLY A 41 -0.40 -17.35 3.51
C GLY A 41 0.89 -16.75 2.93
N ILE A 42 1.77 -16.20 3.76
CA ILE A 42 2.94 -15.44 3.30
C ILE A 42 4.13 -16.38 3.04
N GLN A 43 4.34 -17.39 3.89
CA GLN A 43 5.48 -18.29 3.78
C GLN A 43 5.37 -19.29 2.63
N ASP A 44 4.14 -19.68 2.27
CA ASP A 44 3.87 -20.61 1.16
C ASP A 44 4.21 -20.00 -0.21
N ARG A 45 4.08 -18.67 -0.36
CA ARG A 45 4.43 -17.96 -1.60
C ARG A 45 5.94 -17.73 -1.78
N VAL A 46 6.73 -17.80 -0.72
CA VAL A 46 8.19 -17.57 -0.77
C VAL A 46 8.96 -18.85 -1.08
N HIS A 47 8.45 -20.03 -0.68
CA HIS A 47 9.13 -21.31 -0.94
C HIS A 47 8.95 -21.85 -2.37
N ASN A 48 8.01 -21.30 -3.15
CA ASN A 48 7.72 -21.78 -4.50
C ASN A 48 8.39 -20.94 -5.61
N ILE A 49 9.52 -20.32 -5.31
CA ILE A 49 10.43 -19.77 -6.33
C ILE A 49 11.39 -20.92 -6.70
N PRO A 50 11.23 -21.60 -7.85
CA PRO A 50 12.20 -22.60 -8.24
C PRO A 50 13.56 -21.92 -8.38
N ALA A 51 14.54 -22.37 -7.60
CA ALA A 51 15.92 -21.94 -7.73
C ALA A 51 16.36 -22.18 -9.18
N ARG A 52 16.41 -21.11 -9.98
CA ARG A 52 16.90 -21.16 -11.34
C ARG A 52 18.38 -21.51 -11.28
N VAL A 53 18.69 -22.78 -11.49
CA VAL A 53 20.05 -23.23 -11.76
C VAL A 53 20.47 -22.55 -13.05
N VAL A 54 21.24 -21.47 -12.94
CA VAL A 54 21.87 -20.83 -14.09
C VAL A 54 23.06 -21.70 -14.46
N THR A 55 22.83 -22.67 -15.35
CA THR A 55 23.94 -23.37 -16.01
C THR A 55 24.61 -22.37 -16.95
N ALA A 56 25.80 -21.90 -16.58
CA ALA A 56 26.60 -21.03 -17.42
C ALA A 56 27.04 -21.80 -18.67
N VAL A 57 26.54 -21.40 -19.84
CA VAL A 57 26.98 -21.95 -21.13
C VAL A 57 28.23 -21.17 -21.58
N ALA A 58 29.35 -21.87 -21.66
CA ALA A 58 30.59 -21.37 -22.25
C ALA A 58 30.46 -21.23 -23.78
N ALA A 59 30.94 -20.11 -24.32
CA ALA A 59 30.81 -19.72 -25.73
C ALA A 59 31.78 -20.45 -26.67
N SER A 60 31.30 -20.85 -27.86
CA SER A 60 32.10 -21.16 -29.05
C SER A 60 31.26 -20.93 -30.33
N PRO A 61 31.82 -20.44 -31.47
CA PRO A 61 31.07 -19.90 -32.62
C PRO A 61 30.61 -20.95 -33.66
N PRO A 62 29.63 -20.63 -34.55
CA PRO A 62 28.79 -21.62 -35.25
C PRO A 62 29.16 -21.88 -36.73
N PRO A 63 28.68 -23.00 -37.30
CA PRO A 63 28.14 -23.03 -38.67
C PRO A 63 26.69 -23.58 -38.73
N PRO A 64 25.95 -23.35 -39.83
CA PRO A 64 24.49 -23.25 -39.83
C PRO A 64 23.81 -24.61 -40.04
N VAL A 65 22.81 -24.91 -39.20
CA VAL A 65 21.82 -25.94 -39.48
C VAL A 65 20.47 -25.26 -39.56
N ILE A 66 19.88 -25.34 -40.76
CA ILE A 66 18.54 -24.90 -41.09
C ILE A 66 17.58 -25.77 -40.29
N ILE A 67 16.88 -25.18 -39.33
CA ILE A 67 15.69 -25.76 -38.72
C ILE A 67 14.53 -24.91 -39.24
N GLU A 68 13.69 -25.50 -40.11
CA GLU A 68 12.33 -25.03 -40.35
C GLU A 68 11.54 -25.19 -39.04
N GLN A 69 11.69 -24.22 -38.14
CA GLN A 69 10.83 -24.06 -36.98
C GLN A 69 9.91 -22.88 -37.29
N ASP A 70 8.65 -23.25 -37.51
CA ASP A 70 7.50 -22.37 -37.62
C ASP A 70 7.63 -21.14 -36.70
N VAL A 71 7.78 -19.98 -37.32
CA VAL A 71 8.12 -18.68 -36.70
C VAL A 71 6.90 -18.02 -36.03
N ALA A 72 6.09 -18.80 -35.33
CA ALA A 72 5.00 -18.30 -34.48
C ALA A 72 5.41 -18.23 -32.99
N GLN A 73 6.68 -17.93 -32.71
CA GLN A 73 7.19 -17.69 -31.36
C GLN A 73 7.73 -16.28 -31.25
N LEU A 74 6.87 -15.31 -31.57
CA LEU A 74 7.07 -13.92 -31.20
C LEU A 74 6.83 -13.80 -29.68
N GLU A 75 7.92 -13.59 -28.94
CA GLU A 75 7.98 -12.83 -27.69
C GLU A 75 6.81 -13.00 -26.69
N ILE A 76 6.89 -14.02 -25.84
CA ILE A 76 6.18 -14.00 -24.55
C ILE A 76 7.26 -14.10 -23.47
N LEU A 77 7.88 -12.96 -23.16
CA LEU A 77 8.53 -12.78 -21.86
C LEU A 77 7.47 -13.04 -20.79
N PRO A 78 7.76 -13.80 -19.72
CA PRO A 78 6.74 -14.20 -18.77
C PRO A 78 6.27 -13.00 -17.96
N GLU A 79 5.11 -12.45 -18.30
CA GLU A 79 4.36 -11.52 -17.46
C GLU A 79 3.99 -12.12 -16.10
N SER A 80 4.22 -13.43 -15.90
CA SER A 80 3.95 -14.17 -14.66
C SER A 80 4.91 -13.88 -13.50
N LEU A 81 5.92 -13.01 -13.67
CA LEU A 81 6.80 -12.59 -12.56
C LEU A 81 6.33 -11.30 -11.87
N LYS A 82 5.41 -10.55 -12.47
CA LYS A 82 4.95 -9.29 -11.89
C LYS A 82 3.94 -9.57 -10.77
N SER A 83 4.16 -8.97 -9.60
CA SER A 83 3.20 -9.02 -8.50
C SER A 83 1.87 -8.34 -8.93
N ASP A 84 0.73 -8.78 -8.40
CA ASP A 84 -0.57 -8.13 -8.66
C ASP A 84 -0.52 -6.60 -8.39
N VAL A 85 0.32 -6.17 -7.44
CA VAL A 85 0.56 -4.76 -7.12
C VAL A 85 1.35 -4.02 -8.21
N GLU A 86 2.31 -4.68 -8.86
CA GLU A 86 3.08 -4.10 -9.97
C GLU A 86 2.20 -3.95 -11.22
N LEU A 87 1.33 -4.94 -11.47
CA LEU A 87 0.35 -4.89 -12.55
C LEU A 87 -0.66 -3.76 -12.31
N PHE A 88 -1.21 -3.69 -11.10
CA PHE A 88 -2.10 -2.61 -10.70
C PHE A 88 -1.41 -1.25 -10.84
N PHE A 89 -0.17 -1.11 -10.37
CA PHE A 89 0.59 0.13 -10.47
C PHE A 89 0.77 0.56 -11.93
N GLY A 90 1.16 -0.35 -12.81
CA GLY A 90 1.34 -0.05 -14.23
C GLY A 90 0.05 0.33 -14.98
N GLU A 91 -1.11 -0.17 -14.52
CA GLU A 91 -2.40 0.04 -15.21
C GLU A 91 -3.22 1.20 -14.65
N ARG A 92 -3.22 1.38 -13.33
CA ARG A 92 -4.12 2.30 -12.61
C ARG A 92 -3.41 3.48 -11.99
N VAL A 93 -2.09 3.45 -11.85
CA VAL A 93 -1.34 4.49 -11.13
C VAL A 93 -0.36 5.21 -12.05
N GLY A 94 -0.56 6.51 -12.20
CA GLY A 94 0.38 7.40 -12.88
C GLY A 94 1.40 7.95 -11.90
N LYS A 95 2.65 8.13 -12.35
CA LYS A 95 3.65 8.93 -11.63
C LYS A 95 3.45 10.40 -12.01
N GLU A 96 3.13 11.24 -11.04
CA GLU A 96 2.89 12.68 -11.24
C GLU A 96 3.50 13.47 -10.08
N ASP A 97 4.51 14.29 -10.38
CA ASP A 97 5.21 15.11 -9.39
C ASP A 97 4.27 16.14 -8.78
N GLY A 98 4.27 16.24 -7.45
CA GLY A 98 3.37 17.14 -6.70
C GLY A 98 1.97 16.57 -6.44
N SER A 99 1.61 15.43 -7.04
CA SER A 99 0.35 14.74 -6.73
C SER A 99 0.50 13.88 -5.47
N SER A 100 -0.60 13.78 -4.71
CA SER A 100 -0.67 12.87 -3.56
C SER A 100 -2.04 12.24 -3.45
N ILE A 101 -2.07 10.96 -3.10
CA ILE A 101 -3.29 10.19 -2.91
C ILE A 101 -3.33 9.53 -1.54
N MET A 102 -4.52 9.43 -0.95
CA MET A 102 -4.70 8.72 0.31
C MET A 102 -4.42 7.22 0.15
N ALA A 103 -3.64 6.67 1.08
CA ALA A 103 -3.25 5.27 1.03
C ALA A 103 -4.44 4.29 1.13
N LEU A 104 -5.49 4.69 1.85
CA LEU A 104 -6.72 3.90 1.97
C LEU A 104 -7.48 3.85 0.64
N THR A 105 -7.75 5.02 0.03
CA THR A 105 -8.45 5.12 -1.25
C THR A 105 -7.77 4.33 -2.36
N LEU A 106 -6.44 4.39 -2.42
CA LEU A 106 -5.66 3.63 -3.41
C LEU A 106 -5.73 2.12 -3.17
N TYR A 107 -5.80 1.68 -1.90
CA TYR A 107 -5.97 0.27 -1.56
C TYR A 107 -7.39 -0.23 -1.87
N ASP A 108 -8.41 0.60 -1.68
CA ASP A 108 -9.78 0.26 -2.02
C ASP A 108 -9.94 0.05 -3.54
N ASP A 109 -9.32 0.91 -4.36
CA ASP A 109 -9.28 0.74 -5.82
C ASP A 109 -8.51 -0.53 -6.24
N TYR A 110 -7.40 -0.84 -5.56
CA TYR A 110 -6.68 -2.10 -5.77
C TYR A 110 -7.56 -3.32 -5.46
N CYS A 111 -8.37 -3.27 -4.41
CA CYS A 111 -9.32 -4.35 -4.08
C CYS A 111 -10.36 -4.53 -5.20
N ALA A 112 -10.94 -3.43 -5.69
CA ALA A 112 -11.90 -3.47 -6.79
C ALA A 112 -11.26 -3.99 -8.10
N TRP A 113 -10.02 -3.59 -8.39
CA TRP A 113 -9.26 -4.07 -9.54
C TRP A 113 -8.97 -5.58 -9.47
N CYS A 114 -8.67 -6.10 -8.26
CA CYS A 114 -8.49 -7.53 -8.02
C CYS A 114 -9.79 -8.31 -8.21
N GLU A 115 -10.90 -7.81 -7.64
CA GLU A 115 -12.23 -8.43 -7.74
C GLU A 115 -12.68 -8.56 -9.19
N ALA A 116 -12.54 -7.49 -9.98
CA ALA A 116 -12.87 -7.48 -11.42
C ALA A 116 -12.08 -8.54 -12.21
N ARG A 117 -10.89 -8.92 -11.74
CA ARG A 117 -10.02 -9.94 -12.34
C ARG A 117 -10.16 -11.31 -11.70
N LYS A 118 -11.11 -11.48 -10.78
CA LYS A 118 -11.31 -12.70 -9.98
C LYS A 118 -10.03 -13.13 -9.25
N ARG A 119 -9.26 -12.15 -8.77
CA ARG A 119 -8.05 -12.34 -7.97
C ARG A 119 -8.33 -12.03 -6.51
N GLN A 120 -7.63 -12.72 -5.61
CA GLN A 120 -7.68 -12.40 -4.19
C GLN A 120 -6.78 -11.20 -3.90
N PRO A 121 -7.31 -10.09 -3.35
CA PRO A 121 -6.50 -8.96 -2.97
C PRO A 121 -5.56 -9.33 -1.82
N LEU A 122 -4.34 -8.80 -1.87
CA LEU A 122 -3.40 -8.91 -0.76
C LEU A 122 -3.89 -8.08 0.44
N ALA A 123 -3.57 -8.53 1.65
CA ALA A 123 -3.85 -7.76 2.85
C ALA A 123 -3.14 -6.40 2.82
N GLN A 124 -3.82 -5.36 3.30
CA GLN A 124 -3.34 -3.96 3.27
C GLN A 124 -1.90 -3.75 3.79
N PRO A 125 -1.42 -4.43 4.85
CA PRO A 125 -0.02 -4.27 5.29
C PRO A 125 1.00 -4.77 4.27
N ILE A 126 0.69 -5.86 3.55
CA ILE A 126 1.55 -6.44 2.51
C ILE A 126 1.54 -5.53 1.29
N PHE A 127 0.35 -5.07 0.90
CA PHE A 127 0.17 -4.08 -0.16
C PHE A 127 1.03 -2.84 0.09
N ASN A 128 0.93 -2.24 1.29
CA ASN A 128 1.69 -1.05 1.64
C ASN A 128 3.21 -1.25 1.60
N ARG A 129 3.69 -2.46 1.92
CA ARG A 129 5.11 -2.79 1.81
C ARG A 129 5.54 -2.87 0.35
N GLN A 130 4.83 -3.66 -0.46
CA GLN A 130 5.14 -3.83 -1.88
C GLN A 130 5.07 -2.51 -2.64
N PHE A 131 4.09 -1.66 -2.34
CA PHE A 131 3.96 -0.34 -2.95
C PHE A 131 5.12 0.60 -2.57
N GLY A 132 5.64 0.49 -1.35
CA GLY A 132 6.86 1.19 -0.94
C GLY A 132 8.13 0.65 -1.60
N ASP A 133 8.20 -0.66 -1.83
CA ASP A 133 9.32 -1.32 -2.54
C ASP A 133 9.42 -0.86 -4.01
N LEU A 134 8.34 -0.34 -4.61
CA LEU A 134 8.35 0.34 -5.92
C LEU A 134 9.04 1.72 -5.91
N GLY A 135 9.57 2.14 -4.76
CA GLY A 135 10.26 3.43 -4.58
C GLY A 135 9.32 4.61 -4.35
N ILE A 136 8.03 4.35 -4.12
CA ILE A 136 7.02 5.40 -3.89
C ILE A 136 7.08 5.79 -2.41
N GLN A 137 7.18 7.09 -2.17
CA GLN A 137 7.27 7.61 -0.80
C GLN A 137 5.88 7.81 -0.21
N LYS A 138 5.78 7.66 1.11
CA LYS A 138 4.57 7.95 1.88
C LYS A 138 4.83 9.03 2.92
N ALA A 139 3.88 9.92 3.10
CA ALA A 139 3.92 10.98 4.10
C ALA A 139 2.59 11.07 4.85
N LYS A 140 2.66 11.52 6.10
CA LYS A 140 1.47 11.80 6.92
C LYS A 140 1.06 13.25 6.72
N ILE A 141 0.02 13.48 5.94
CA ILE A 141 -0.52 14.82 5.62
C ILE A 141 -1.86 14.97 6.34
N ALA A 142 -2.01 16.01 7.17
CA ALA A 142 -3.23 16.27 7.95
C ALA A 142 -3.70 15.04 8.76
N GLY A 143 -2.76 14.29 9.34
CA GLY A 143 -3.06 13.10 10.15
C GLY A 143 -3.34 11.82 9.35
N ARG A 144 -3.45 11.89 8.02
CA ARG A 144 -3.74 10.73 7.14
C ARG A 144 -2.51 10.36 6.30
N MET A 145 -2.30 9.06 6.08
CA MET A 145 -1.20 8.57 5.24
C MET A 145 -1.52 8.80 3.76
N ARG A 146 -0.58 9.40 3.04
CA ARG A 146 -0.68 9.66 1.59
C ARG A 146 0.58 9.19 0.87
N TRP A 147 0.39 8.62 -0.32
CA TRP A 147 1.46 8.34 -1.27
C TRP A 147 1.80 9.61 -2.05
N LEU A 148 3.08 9.87 -2.23
CA LEU A 148 3.59 11.06 -2.91
C LEU A 148 4.07 10.72 -4.33
N GLY A 149 3.91 11.67 -5.25
CA GLY A 149 4.39 11.51 -6.62
C GLY A 149 3.54 10.55 -7.45
N VAL A 150 2.32 10.22 -6.99
CA VAL A 150 1.43 9.26 -7.63
C VAL A 150 -0.01 9.75 -7.67
N ARG A 151 -0.72 9.37 -8.72
CA ARG A 151 -2.13 9.69 -8.95
C ARG A 151 -2.87 8.48 -9.51
N MET A 152 -4.16 8.36 -9.20
CA MET A 152 -5.04 7.39 -9.89
C MET A 152 -5.34 7.89 -11.30
N LEU A 153 -5.10 7.03 -12.30
CA LEU A 153 -5.47 7.29 -13.69
C LEU A 153 -6.98 7.18 -13.90
N PHE A 154 -7.65 6.42 -13.03
CA PHE A 154 -9.10 6.23 -13.04
C PHE A 154 -9.60 6.36 -11.61
N GLY A 155 -10.33 7.44 -11.33
CA GLY A 155 -10.78 7.80 -10.00
C GLY A 155 -11.14 9.27 -10.01
N ASP A 156 -12.41 9.51 -10.32
CA ASP A 156 -13.20 10.74 -10.32
C ASP A 156 -12.50 12.03 -10.79
N GLU A 157 -13.04 12.57 -11.88
CA GLU A 157 -13.00 13.98 -12.22
C GLU A 157 -13.70 14.80 -11.11
N GLU A 158 -13.18 14.78 -9.87
CA GLU A 158 -13.49 15.82 -8.91
C GLU A 158 -12.69 17.05 -9.32
N GLU A 159 -13.37 17.85 -10.14
CA GLU A 159 -13.24 19.29 -10.26
C GLU A 159 -12.28 19.88 -9.22
N THR A 160 -11.03 20.08 -9.63
CA THR A 160 -10.30 21.24 -9.15
C THR A 160 -10.97 22.46 -9.77
N SER A 161 -12.19 22.74 -9.33
CA SER A 161 -12.74 24.08 -9.38
C SER A 161 -11.83 24.89 -8.48
N SER A 162 -10.79 25.42 -9.11
CA SER A 162 -10.02 26.54 -8.61
C SER A 162 -11.03 27.60 -8.23
N ASN A 163 -11.37 27.67 -6.95
CA ASN A 163 -12.23 28.72 -6.41
C ASN A 163 -11.46 30.04 -6.59
N PRO A 164 -11.83 30.93 -7.54
CA PRO A 164 -11.22 32.25 -7.61
C PRO A 164 -12.05 33.15 -6.70
N MET A 165 -12.03 32.89 -5.40
CA MET A 165 -12.79 33.68 -4.42
C MET A 165 -11.84 34.37 -3.45
N PHE A 166 -10.94 35.21 -3.98
CA PHE A 166 -10.39 36.37 -3.25
C PHE A 166 -10.01 37.49 -4.24
N ALA A 167 -10.98 37.96 -5.04
CA ALA A 167 -10.96 39.34 -5.50
C ALA A 167 -11.76 40.17 -4.48
N SER A 168 -11.09 40.51 -3.37
CA SER A 168 -11.61 41.49 -2.42
C SER A 168 -11.51 42.89 -3.02
N ASP A 169 -12.37 43.19 -3.99
CA ASP A 169 -12.64 44.57 -4.41
C ASP A 169 -13.59 45.20 -3.40
N ASN A 170 -13.02 45.65 -2.30
CA ASN A 170 -13.66 46.55 -1.35
C ASN A 170 -12.76 47.76 -1.12
N LEU A 171 -12.70 48.64 -2.13
CA LEU A 171 -12.38 50.05 -1.91
C LEU A 171 -13.45 50.94 -2.54
N ARG A 172 -14.56 51.09 -1.82
CA ARG A 172 -15.45 52.24 -1.93
C ARG A 172 -14.79 53.42 -1.20
N THR A 173 -14.11 54.27 -1.98
CA THR A 173 -13.98 55.75 -1.92
C THR A 173 -13.52 56.43 -0.61
N PRO A 174 -12.72 57.52 -0.71
CA PRO A 174 -13.36 58.82 -0.89
C PRO A 174 -12.80 59.66 -2.05
N ARG A 175 -13.73 60.26 -2.78
CA ARG A 175 -13.49 61.21 -3.88
C ARG A 175 -13.18 62.57 -3.23
N SER A 176 -11.91 62.78 -2.89
CA SER A 176 -11.41 64.01 -2.31
C SER A 176 -10.35 64.63 -3.21
N LEU A 177 -10.65 65.83 -3.73
CA LEU A 177 -9.70 66.92 -4.00
C LEU A 177 -8.50 66.68 -4.93
N MET A 178 -8.56 67.28 -6.12
CA MET A 178 -7.66 68.33 -6.66
C MET A 178 -7.78 68.36 -8.19
N LEU A 179 -8.35 69.42 -8.78
CA LEU A 179 -7.60 70.54 -9.35
C LEU A 179 -6.41 70.09 -10.23
N ALA A 180 -6.52 70.29 -11.56
CA ALA A 180 -5.74 71.30 -12.29
C ALA A 180 -5.49 70.92 -13.77
N ARG A 181 -5.56 71.97 -14.61
CA ARG A 181 -4.95 72.18 -15.95
C ARG A 181 -5.66 71.62 -17.18
N GLY A 182 -5.95 72.55 -18.09
CA GLY A 182 -6.15 72.30 -19.52
C GLY A 182 -7.23 73.17 -20.10
#